data_AF-A0A8J6LYE9-F1
#
_entry.id   AF-A0A8J6LYE9-F1
#
_cell.length_a   1.000
_cell.length_b   1.000
_cell.length_c   1.000
_cell.angle_alpha   90.00
_cell.angle_beta   90.00
_cell.angle_gamma   90.00
#
_symmetry.space_group_name_H-M   'P 1'
#
loop_
_entity.id
_entity.type
_entity.pdbx_description
1 polymer ?
#
loop_
_entity_poly.entity_id
_entity_poly.type
_entity_poly.pdbx_seq_one_letter_code
_entity_poly.pdbx_strand_id
1 'polypeptide(L)'
;MQSLFYLCAALSVGVICGTVAGGVTRGTRQKKYTDEQVKRGLRFWKMGSRILTYITFVFLALGFIWCVYFLVLGAVSPSHTEYADNMSELIVSVLTVVSIAFAFYEFIRRK
;
A
#
# COMPACT_ATOMS: atom_id res chain seq x y z
N MET A 1 -5.50 -19.26 4.42
CA MET A 1 -6.59 -18.88 3.48
C MET A 1 -7.49 -17.78 4.03
N GLN A 2 -7.99 -17.90 5.26
CA GLN A 2 -8.93 -16.93 5.83
C GLN A 2 -8.36 -15.50 5.90
N SER A 3 -7.10 -15.32 6.30
CA SER A 3 -6.46 -14.01 6.38
C SER A 3 -6.29 -13.33 5.02
N LEU A 4 -5.94 -14.10 3.97
CA LEU A 4 -5.86 -13.60 2.59
C LEU A 4 -7.23 -13.19 2.06
N PHE A 5 -8.26 -13.99 2.37
CA PHE A 5 -9.64 -13.67 2.01
C PHE A 5 -10.11 -12.38 2.68
N TYR A 6 -9.85 -12.20 3.99
CA TYR A 6 -10.18 -10.96 4.69
C TYR A 6 -9.43 -9.74 4.14
N LEU A 7 -8.18 -9.92 3.70
CA LEU A 7 -7.38 -8.84 3.11
C LEU A 7 -7.94 -8.42 1.75
N CYS A 8 -8.26 -9.39 0.87
CA CYS A 8 -8.94 -9.12 -0.40
C CYS A 8 -10.33 -8.51 -0.19
N ALA A 9 -11.11 -9.02 0.78
CA ALA A 9 -12.43 -8.50 1.11
C ALA A 9 -12.34 -7.05 1.61
N ALA A 10 -11.42 -6.74 2.52
CA ALA A 10 -11.22 -5.40 3.05
C ALA A 10 -10.80 -4.41 1.96
N LEU A 11 -9.89 -4.81 1.06
CA LEU A 11 -9.48 -3.99 -0.08
C LEU A 11 -10.65 -3.75 -1.04
N SER A 12 -11.42 -4.79 -1.35
CA SER A 12 -12.57 -4.68 -2.26
C SER A 12 -13.66 -3.77 -1.68
N VAL A 13 -13.98 -3.94 -0.40
CA VAL A 13 -14.94 -3.07 0.32
C VAL A 13 -14.43 -1.63 0.38
N GLY A 14 -13.14 -1.42 0.65
CA GLY A 14 -12.52 -0.09 0.64
C GLY A 14 -12.63 0.61 -0.71
N VAL A 15 -12.41 -0.12 -1.82
CA VAL A 15 -12.55 0.42 -3.18
C VAL A 15 -14.01 0.74 -3.51
N ILE A 16 -14.94 -0.16 -3.16
CA ILE A 16 -16.38 0.06 -3.41
C ILE A 16 -16.90 1.24 -2.58
N CYS A 17 -16.63 1.28 -1.28
CA CYS A 17 -17.02 2.41 -0.43
C CYS A 17 -16.38 3.72 -0.88
N GLY A 18 -15.11 3.71 -1.27
CA GLY A 18 -14.40 4.90 -1.77
C GLY A 18 -15.00 5.46 -3.06
N THR A 19 -15.30 4.58 -4.02
CA THR A 19 -15.90 4.97 -5.31
C THR A 19 -17.35 5.45 -5.15
N VAL A 20 -18.15 4.79 -4.32
CA VAL A 20 -19.53 5.22 -4.01
C VAL A 20 -19.54 6.54 -3.26
N ALA A 21 -18.76 6.69 -2.19
CA ALA A 21 -18.70 7.93 -1.42
C ALA A 21 -18.21 9.10 -2.28
N GLY A 22 -17.19 8.88 -3.12
CA GLY A 22 -16.67 9.89 -4.05
C GLY A 22 -17.65 10.27 -5.16
N GLY A 23 -18.42 9.31 -5.68
CA GLY A 23 -19.48 9.55 -6.66
C GLY A 23 -20.66 10.34 -6.09
N VAL A 24 -21.15 9.94 -4.91
CA VAL A 24 -22.28 10.59 -4.22
C VAL A 24 -21.95 12.03 -3.82
N THR A 25 -20.73 12.29 -3.32
CA THR A 25 -20.30 13.66 -2.99
C THR A 25 -20.08 14.55 -4.22
N ARG A 26 -19.74 13.98 -5.38
CA ARG A 26 -19.67 14.74 -6.65
C ARG A 26 -21.05 15.09 -7.20
N GLY A 27 -22.01 14.17 -7.13
CA GLY A 27 -23.37 14.38 -7.63
C GLY A 27 -24.20 15.39 -6.83
N THR A 28 -23.91 15.58 -5.55
CA THR A 28 -24.69 16.46 -4.64
C THR A 28 -24.09 17.84 -4.40
N ARG A 29 -22.89 18.14 -4.91
CA ARG A 29 -22.10 19.30 -4.44
C ARG A 29 -21.57 20.20 -5.56
N GLN A 30 -22.46 20.92 -6.24
CA GLN A 30 -22.13 22.20 -6.90
C GLN A 30 -22.08 23.36 -5.88
N LYS A 31 -21.37 23.18 -4.74
CA LYS A 31 -21.13 24.30 -3.81
C LYS A 31 -19.73 24.84 -4.04
N LYS A 32 -19.65 26.15 -4.33
CA LYS A 32 -18.43 26.97 -4.24
C LYS A 32 -17.67 26.55 -2.98
N TYR A 33 -16.59 25.83 -3.15
CA TYR A 33 -15.71 25.46 -2.05
C TYR A 33 -15.11 26.74 -1.47
N THR A 34 -15.33 27.01 -0.19
CA THR A 34 -14.61 28.07 0.54
C THR A 34 -13.14 27.65 0.65
N ASP A 35 -12.21 28.57 0.34
CA ASP A 35 -10.74 28.34 0.36
C ASP A 35 -10.23 27.69 1.66
N GLU A 36 -10.88 27.98 2.79
CA GLU A 36 -10.60 27.39 4.10
C GLU A 36 -10.79 25.85 4.14
N GLN A 37 -11.83 25.33 3.48
CA GLN A 37 -12.09 23.88 3.46
C GLN A 37 -11.13 23.14 2.52
N VAL A 38 -10.76 23.77 1.40
CA VAL A 38 -9.76 23.23 0.46
C VAL A 38 -8.38 23.16 1.14
N LYS A 39 -7.99 24.21 1.88
CA LYS A 39 -6.73 24.23 2.65
C LYS A 39 -6.68 23.18 3.76
N ARG A 40 -7.79 22.84 4.41
CA ARG A 40 -7.83 21.73 5.40
C ARG A 40 -7.72 20.36 4.72
N GLY A 41 -8.44 20.14 3.63
CA GLY A 41 -8.35 18.91 2.84
C GLY A 41 -6.94 18.65 2.33
N LEU A 42 -6.30 19.67 1.75
CA LEU A 42 -4.90 19.60 1.29
C LEU A 42 -3.92 19.29 2.43
N ARG A 43 -4.12 19.84 3.63
CA ARG A 43 -3.26 19.54 4.80
C ARG A 43 -3.40 18.09 5.26
N PHE A 44 -4.62 17.59 5.38
CA PHE A 44 -4.84 16.17 5.72
C PHE A 44 -4.27 15.24 4.66
N TRP A 45 -4.42 15.59 3.39
CA TRP A 45 -3.88 14.80 2.29
C TRP A 45 -2.34 14.82 2.25
N LYS A 46 -1.72 15.96 2.51
CA LYS A 46 -0.25 16.10 2.60
C LYS A 46 0.32 15.35 3.80
N MET A 47 -0.39 15.33 4.92
CA MET A 47 -0.01 14.57 6.12
C MET A 47 -0.20 13.07 5.92
N GLY A 48 -1.36 12.65 5.40
CA GLY A 48 -1.64 11.26 5.05
C GLY A 48 -0.64 10.71 4.04
N SER A 49 -0.24 11.51 3.04
CA SER A 49 0.80 11.13 2.10
C SER A 49 2.14 10.89 2.76
N ARG A 50 2.56 11.75 3.71
CA ARG A 50 3.82 11.58 4.41
C ARG A 50 3.83 10.29 5.24
N ILE A 51 2.70 10.00 5.89
CA ILE A 51 2.51 8.76 6.67
C ILE A 51 2.55 7.54 5.74
N LEU A 52 1.85 7.58 4.61
CA LEU A 52 1.81 6.47 3.65
C LEU A 52 3.21 6.19 3.08
N THR A 53 3.95 7.23 2.65
CA THR A 53 5.34 7.09 2.20
C THR A 53 6.23 6.48 3.27
N TYR A 54 6.09 6.92 4.52
CA TYR A 54 6.87 6.37 5.63
C TYR A 54 6.57 4.89 5.86
N ILE A 55 5.28 4.51 5.91
CA ILE A 55 4.86 3.12 6.08
C ILE A 55 5.38 2.26 4.93
N THR A 56 5.25 2.71 3.68
CA THR A 56 5.78 2.00 2.51
C THR A 56 7.29 1.78 2.63
N PHE A 57 8.06 2.81 2.99
CA PHE A 57 9.50 2.68 3.19
C PHE A 57 9.85 1.66 4.29
N VAL A 58 9.11 1.65 5.39
CA VAL A 58 9.30 0.67 6.48
C VAL A 58 9.03 -0.75 6.00
N PHE A 59 7.95 -0.98 5.25
CA PHE A 59 7.64 -2.29 4.67
C PHE A 59 8.72 -2.77 3.70
N LEU A 60 9.23 -1.89 2.83
CA LEU A 60 10.33 -2.21 1.91
C LEU A 60 11.60 -2.59 2.67
N ALA A 61 11.97 -1.81 3.70
CA ALA A 61 13.15 -2.09 4.52
C ALA A 61 13.02 -3.43 5.27
N LEU A 62 11.87 -3.69 5.90
CA LEU A 62 11.62 -4.97 6.57
C LEU A 62 11.68 -6.14 5.58
N GLY A 63 10.99 -6.04 4.46
CA GLY A 63 11.00 -7.10 3.45
C GLY A 63 12.40 -7.37 2.91
N PHE A 64 13.22 -6.33 2.70
CA PHE A 64 14.61 -6.49 2.32
C PHE A 64 15.45 -7.23 3.38
N ILE A 65 15.29 -6.88 4.67
CA ILE A 65 15.98 -7.58 5.78
C ILE A 65 15.64 -9.08 5.79
N TRP A 66 14.36 -9.42 5.61
CA TRP A 66 13.92 -10.82 5.55
C TRP A 66 14.42 -11.55 4.32
N CYS A 67 14.44 -10.91 3.14
CA CYS A 67 15.04 -11.49 1.93
C CYS A 67 16.53 -11.82 2.13
N VAL A 68 17.30 -10.92 2.76
CA VAL A 68 18.71 -11.18 3.08
C VAL A 68 18.85 -12.36 4.04
N TYR A 69 18.00 -12.46 5.06
CA TYR A 69 17.99 -13.61 5.98
C TYR A 69 17.74 -14.93 5.25
N PHE A 70 16.71 -15.01 4.39
CA PHE A 70 16.41 -16.22 3.64
C PHE A 70 17.50 -16.59 2.63
N LEU A 71 18.15 -15.59 2.02
CA LEU A 71 19.30 -15.82 1.14
C LEU A 71 20.47 -16.45 1.90
N VAL A 72 20.79 -15.96 3.09
CA VAL A 72 21.82 -16.57 3.94
C VAL A 72 21.41 -17.97 4.40
N LEU A 73 20.14 -18.17 4.76
CA LEU A 73 19.61 -19.47 5.18
C LEU A 73 19.77 -20.52 4.07
N GLY A 74 19.42 -20.19 2.83
CA GLY A 74 19.59 -21.08 1.67
C GLY A 74 21.07 -21.33 1.31
N ALA A 75 21.95 -20.35 1.54
CA ALA A 75 23.38 -20.50 1.29
C ALA A 75 24.09 -21.41 2.32
N VAL A 76 23.68 -21.37 3.59
CA VAL A 76 24.29 -22.15 4.67
C VAL A 76 23.68 -23.55 4.76
N SER A 77 22.38 -23.69 4.49
CA SER A 77 21.62 -24.92 4.69
C SER A 77 20.95 -25.37 3.39
N PRO A 78 21.58 -26.24 2.58
CA PRO A 78 21.04 -26.66 1.28
C PRO A 78 19.71 -27.43 1.40
N SER A 79 19.38 -27.98 2.58
CA SER A 79 18.09 -28.60 2.86
C SER A 79 16.91 -27.61 2.95
N HIS A 80 17.19 -26.31 3.11
CA HIS A 80 16.19 -25.26 3.28
C HIS A 80 16.15 -24.28 2.11
N THR A 81 16.87 -24.55 1.02
CA THR A 81 16.94 -23.67 -0.16
C THR A 81 15.56 -23.48 -0.80
N GLU A 82 14.80 -24.55 -1.01
CA GLU A 82 13.47 -24.46 -1.64
C GLU A 82 12.46 -23.68 -0.75
N TYR A 83 12.57 -23.81 0.57
CA TYR A 83 11.76 -23.04 1.50
C TYR A 83 12.14 -21.55 1.49
N ALA A 84 13.44 -21.25 1.53
CA ALA A 84 13.96 -19.88 1.51
C ALA A 84 13.58 -19.17 0.21
N ASP A 85 13.67 -19.85 -0.93
CA ASP A 85 13.33 -19.33 -2.24
C ASP A 85 11.84 -18.95 -2.31
N ASN A 86 10.95 -19.90 -1.99
CA ASN A 86 9.51 -19.68 -1.96
C ASN A 86 9.10 -18.53 -1.01
N MET A 87 9.71 -18.43 0.17
CA MET A 87 9.41 -17.35 1.11
C MET A 87 9.91 -15.99 0.60
N SER A 88 11.11 -15.95 0.01
CA SER A 88 11.67 -14.73 -0.56
C SER A 88 10.85 -14.23 -1.76
N GLU A 89 10.37 -15.13 -2.61
CA GLU A 89 9.56 -14.79 -3.78
C GLU A 89 8.20 -14.23 -3.36
N LEU A 90 7.56 -14.80 -2.34
CA LEU A 90 6.32 -14.27 -1.77
C LEU A 90 6.52 -12.86 -1.19
N ILE A 91 7.62 -12.62 -0.47
CA ILE A 91 7.93 -11.30 0.08
C ILE A 91 8.12 -10.29 -1.06
N VAL A 92 8.95 -10.62 -2.05
CA VAL A 92 9.21 -9.74 -3.21
C VAL A 92 7.91 -9.45 -3.96
N SER A 93 7.07 -10.46 -4.21
CA SER A 93 5.76 -10.29 -4.85
C SER A 93 4.87 -9.30 -4.08
N VAL A 94 4.75 -9.43 -2.75
CA VAL A 94 3.96 -8.48 -1.95
C VAL A 94 4.57 -7.07 -1.97
N LEU A 95 5.89 -6.94 -1.84
CA LEU A 95 6.57 -5.64 -1.90
C LEU A 95 6.40 -4.94 -3.25
N THR A 96 6.41 -5.70 -4.36
CA THR A 96 6.20 -5.12 -5.70
C THR A 96 4.79 -4.56 -5.84
N VAL A 97 3.76 -5.31 -5.42
CA VAL A 97 2.37 -4.83 -5.42
C VAL A 97 2.22 -3.54 -4.60
N VAL A 98 2.82 -3.51 -3.40
CA VAL A 98 2.82 -2.32 -2.53
C VAL A 98 3.55 -1.15 -3.19
N SER A 99 4.69 -1.40 -3.85
CA SER A 99 5.48 -0.38 -4.55
C SER A 99 4.72 0.22 -5.74
N ILE A 100 4.01 -0.60 -6.51
CA ILE A 100 3.17 -0.16 -7.62
C ILE A 100 2.00 0.68 -7.11
N ALA A 101 1.30 0.22 -6.05
CA ALA A 101 0.21 0.97 -5.44
C ALA A 101 0.68 2.33 -4.92
N PHE A 102 1.87 2.38 -4.30
CA PHE A 102 2.50 3.61 -3.87
C PHE A 102 2.85 4.55 -5.04
N ALA A 103 3.39 4.02 -6.14
CA ALA A 103 3.69 4.81 -7.34
C ALA A 103 2.41 5.45 -7.93
N PHE A 104 1.30 4.71 -8.00
CA PHE A 104 0.00 5.26 -8.41
C PHE A 104 -0.51 6.33 -7.43
N TYR A 105 -0.39 6.08 -6.12
CA TYR A 105 -0.76 7.07 -5.11
C TYR A 105 0.06 8.36 -5.25
N GLU A 106 1.37 8.24 -5.47
CA GLU A 106 2.24 9.39 -5.68
C GLU A 106 1.93 10.12 -7.00
N PHE A 107 1.55 9.40 -8.06
CA PHE A 107 1.12 10.00 -9.32
C PHE A 107 -0.15 10.83 -9.14
N ILE A 108 -1.15 10.31 -8.43
CA ILE A 108 -2.38 11.08 -8.08
C ILE A 108 -2.01 12.31 -7.25
N ARG A 109 -0.98 12.21 -6.39
CA ARG A 109 -0.49 13.33 -5.56
C ARG A 109 0.07 14.51 -6.32
N ARG A 110 0.75 14.26 -7.44
CA ARG A 110 1.45 15.31 -8.20
C ARG A 110 0.53 16.07 -9.15
N LYS A 111 -0.76 15.71 -9.22
CA LYS A 111 -1.79 16.38 -10.02
C LYS A 111 -2.59 17.36 -9.16
#